data_AF-A0A1A3C4E3-F1
#
_entry.id   AF-A0A1A3C4E3-F1
#
_cell.length_a   1.000
_cell.length_b   1.000
_cell.length_c   1.000
_cell.angle_alpha   90.00
_cell.angle_beta   90.00
_cell.angle_gamma   90.00
#
_symmetry.space_group_name_H-M   'P 1'
#
loop_
_entity.id
_entity.type
_entity.pdbx_description
1 polymer ?
#
loop_
_entity_poly.entity_id
_entity_poly.type
_entity_poly.pdbx_seq_one_letter_code
_entity_poly.pdbx_strand_id
1 'polypeptide(L)'
;MIKQASVAFAVLAATMAGCSNQASDGSSSTTTTPTTTSGAASAKTLTAQLNTTDGKHVADATIDFSSGYATVTVQTVEDGILSPGFHSMHIHAVGTCDANSGFASAGEHLQAPGHTGQPASGDLPPLLVRSNGAGKLVATSDGFTEEQLKTPQGSSIVLHEGASMGTEADSPRIACGVLSPASATSTSTSTSTSTSTSTVTTTAVAPVPPATPTETTTTTSSTSATTTASTETSTVTVTGSPTTTVTTPPPPPGG
;
A
#
# COMPACT_ATOMS: atom_id res chain seq x y z
N MET A 1 -2.74 -4.40 -65.05
CA MET A 1 -1.58 -3.70 -65.64
C MET A 1 -0.71 -3.22 -64.50
N ILE A 2 0.60 -3.47 -64.57
CA ILE A 2 1.72 -2.93 -63.76
C ILE A 2 1.78 -3.43 -62.29
N LYS A 3 2.41 -4.58 -62.01
CA LYS A 3 3.85 -4.90 -61.74
C LYS A 3 4.32 -4.54 -60.32
N GLN A 4 4.65 -5.60 -59.55
CA GLN A 4 5.31 -5.54 -58.25
C GLN A 4 6.81 -5.19 -58.39
N ALA A 5 7.36 -4.50 -57.39
CA ALA A 5 8.79 -4.32 -57.22
C ALA A 5 9.15 -4.49 -55.74
N SER A 6 9.77 -5.63 -55.43
CA SER A 6 10.50 -5.86 -54.19
C SER A 6 11.87 -5.19 -54.29
N VAL A 7 12.28 -4.45 -53.25
CA VAL A 7 13.64 -3.95 -53.12
C VAL A 7 14.19 -4.42 -51.79
N ALA A 8 15.18 -5.30 -51.87
CA ALA A 8 16.06 -5.68 -50.77
C ALA A 8 17.18 -4.63 -50.65
N PHE A 9 17.52 -4.22 -49.43
CA PHE A 9 18.78 -3.50 -49.18
C PHE A 9 19.58 -4.13 -48.06
N ALA A 10 20.88 -4.23 -48.37
CA ALA A 10 21.91 -5.02 -47.74
C ALA A 10 22.31 -4.54 -46.32
N VAL A 11 22.68 -5.53 -45.52
CA VAL A 11 23.44 -5.40 -44.27
C VAL A 11 24.85 -4.86 -44.59
N LEU A 12 25.27 -3.79 -43.91
CA LEU A 12 26.66 -3.32 -43.92
C LEU A 12 27.25 -3.46 -42.52
N ALA A 13 28.10 -4.47 -42.35
CA ALA A 13 28.99 -4.61 -41.20
C ALA A 13 30.24 -3.74 -41.42
N ALA A 14 30.66 -3.00 -40.40
CA ALA A 14 31.94 -2.29 -40.38
C ALA A 14 32.71 -2.62 -39.10
N THR A 15 33.99 -2.93 -39.31
CA THR A 15 34.95 -3.53 -38.39
C THR A 15 35.84 -2.50 -37.68
N MET A 16 36.24 -2.87 -36.47
CA MET A 16 37.35 -2.45 -35.58
C MET A 16 38.51 -1.58 -36.14
N ALA A 17 38.87 -0.55 -35.37
CA ALA A 17 40.22 0.01 -35.12
C ALA A 17 40.08 0.97 -33.92
N GLY A 18 40.80 0.94 -32.79
CA GLY A 18 42.22 0.67 -32.57
C GLY A 18 42.90 2.01 -32.21
N CYS A 19 43.20 2.26 -30.93
CA CYS A 19 44.13 3.34 -30.51
C CYS A 19 44.95 2.90 -29.29
N SER A 20 46.25 2.74 -29.51
CA SER A 20 47.30 2.62 -28.48
C SER A 20 47.80 4.01 -28.04
N ASN A 21 48.34 4.02 -26.83
CA ASN A 21 48.86 5.15 -26.04
C ASN A 21 49.88 6.04 -26.76
N GLN A 22 49.79 7.35 -26.51
CA GLN A 22 50.93 8.27 -26.57
C GLN A 22 51.13 8.90 -25.18
N ALA A 23 52.33 8.76 -24.64
CA ALA A 23 52.86 9.57 -23.57
C ALA A 23 53.55 10.80 -24.17
N SER A 24 53.32 11.98 -23.62
CA SER A 24 54.14 13.18 -23.83
C SER A 24 54.02 14.06 -22.58
N ASP A 25 55.19 14.44 -22.06
CA ASP A 25 55.39 15.25 -20.86
C ASP A 25 54.98 16.72 -21.04
N GLY A 26 54.48 17.28 -19.94
CA GLY A 26 54.87 18.61 -19.45
C GLY A 26 54.29 19.86 -20.14
N SER A 27 53.17 20.36 -19.64
CA SER A 27 53.00 21.81 -19.44
C SER A 27 51.87 22.08 -18.44
N SER A 28 52.20 22.83 -17.39
CA SER A 28 51.29 23.33 -16.37
C SER A 28 50.17 24.17 -17.00
N SER A 29 48.94 23.69 -16.88
CA SER A 29 47.73 24.51 -17.05
C SER A 29 46.62 23.90 -16.22
N THR A 30 46.13 24.70 -15.27
CA THR A 30 44.97 24.50 -14.40
C THR A 30 43.94 23.52 -14.97
N THR A 31 43.94 22.29 -14.47
CA THR A 31 42.87 21.32 -14.70
C THR A 31 41.69 21.70 -13.83
N THR A 32 40.80 22.52 -14.37
CA THR A 32 39.40 22.51 -13.96
C THR A 32 38.81 21.19 -14.47
N THR A 33 38.76 20.19 -13.59
CA THR A 33 37.97 18.99 -13.82
C THR A 33 36.54 19.44 -14.13
N PRO A 34 35.94 19.07 -15.28
CA PRO A 34 34.50 18.99 -15.31
C PRO A 34 34.19 17.78 -14.45
N THR A 35 33.96 18.02 -13.16
CA THR A 35 33.12 17.11 -12.40
C THR A 35 31.79 17.15 -13.12
N THR A 36 31.59 16.26 -14.09
CA THR A 36 30.26 15.87 -14.51
C THR A 36 29.68 15.19 -13.28
N THR A 37 29.18 16.02 -12.36
CA THR A 37 28.11 15.65 -11.46
C THR A 37 26.98 15.27 -12.40
N SER A 38 27.00 14.02 -12.87
CA SER A 38 25.77 13.30 -13.10
C SER A 38 25.11 13.35 -11.73
N GLY A 39 24.27 14.37 -11.56
CA GLY A 39 23.40 14.45 -10.41
C GLY A 39 22.63 13.16 -10.48
N ALA A 40 22.98 12.22 -9.61
CA ALA A 40 22.07 11.17 -9.22
C ALA A 40 20.84 11.94 -8.73
N ALA A 41 19.86 12.08 -9.63
CA ALA A 41 18.56 12.59 -9.26
C ALA A 41 18.16 11.82 -8.02
N SER A 42 17.98 12.50 -6.90
CA SER A 42 17.61 11.86 -5.64
C SER A 42 16.45 10.92 -5.93
N ALA A 43 16.66 9.62 -5.69
CA ALA A 43 15.68 8.60 -6.00
C ALA A 43 14.41 8.93 -5.21
N LYS A 44 13.39 9.34 -5.95
CA LYS A 44 12.14 9.84 -5.42
C LYS A 44 11.28 8.61 -5.13
N THR A 45 11.37 8.10 -3.90
CA THR A 45 10.85 6.78 -3.52
C THR A 45 9.81 6.90 -2.42
N LEU A 46 8.69 6.20 -2.56
CA LEU A 46 7.68 6.00 -1.53
C LEU A 46 7.59 4.52 -1.17
N THR A 47 7.32 4.21 0.09
CA THR A 47 7.18 2.85 0.59
C THR A 47 5.95 2.73 1.48
N ALA A 48 5.27 1.60 1.45
CA ALA A 48 4.16 1.30 2.35
C ALA A 48 4.14 -0.18 2.74
N GLN A 49 3.85 -0.44 4.01
CA GLN A 49 3.50 -1.78 4.50
C GLN A 49 1.98 -1.91 4.42
N LEU A 50 1.49 -2.94 3.73
CA LEU A 50 0.07 -3.23 3.59
C LEU A 50 -0.35 -4.17 4.72
N ASN A 51 -1.28 -3.71 5.55
CA ASN A 51 -1.80 -4.47 6.68
C ASN A 51 -3.29 -4.79 6.46
N THR A 52 -3.71 -5.98 6.89
CA THR A 52 -5.12 -6.40 6.95
C THR A 52 -5.87 -5.72 8.09
N THR A 53 -7.19 -5.87 8.15
CA THR A 53 -8.04 -5.27 9.19
C THR A 53 -7.75 -5.78 10.61
N ASP A 54 -7.20 -6.98 10.74
CA ASP A 54 -6.68 -7.54 12.00
C ASP A 54 -5.23 -7.11 12.31
N GLY A 55 -4.63 -6.27 11.46
CA GLY A 55 -3.30 -5.70 11.66
C GLY A 55 -2.14 -6.58 11.21
N LYS A 56 -2.40 -7.68 10.48
CA LYS A 56 -1.35 -8.55 9.95
C LYS A 56 -0.67 -7.88 8.75
N HIS A 57 0.65 -7.85 8.75
CA HIS A 57 1.44 -7.37 7.62
C HIS A 57 1.46 -8.41 6.49
N VAL A 58 0.99 -8.04 5.29
CA VAL A 58 0.78 -8.98 4.19
C VAL A 58 1.64 -8.71 2.95
N ALA A 59 1.99 -7.46 2.68
CA ALA A 59 2.80 -7.10 1.54
C ALA A 59 3.53 -5.77 1.76
N ASP A 60 4.70 -5.64 1.14
CA ASP A 60 5.42 -4.37 1.00
C ASP A 60 5.17 -3.78 -0.39
N ALA A 61 4.95 -2.47 -0.45
CA ALA A 61 4.88 -1.69 -1.68
C ALA A 61 6.01 -0.66 -1.73
N THR A 62 6.62 -0.50 -2.91
CA THR A 62 7.59 0.55 -3.22
C THR A 62 7.19 1.23 -4.53
N ILE A 63 7.28 2.55 -4.56
CA ILE A 63 7.05 3.36 -5.76
C ILE A 63 8.27 4.22 -6.01
N ASP A 64 9.01 3.89 -7.07
CA ASP A 64 10.17 4.64 -7.53
C ASP A 64 9.79 5.56 -8.69
N PHE A 65 9.96 6.87 -8.51
CA PHE A 65 9.73 7.86 -9.56
C PHE A 65 11.05 8.16 -10.26
N SER A 66 11.15 7.77 -11.52
CA SER A 66 12.31 8.05 -12.37
C SER A 66 11.89 8.17 -13.83
N SER A 67 12.66 8.89 -14.64
CA SER A 67 12.47 8.93 -16.10
C SER A 67 11.06 9.36 -16.56
N GLY A 68 10.33 10.12 -15.74
CA GLY A 68 9.00 10.65 -16.05
C GLY A 68 7.81 9.73 -15.73
N TYR A 69 8.03 8.59 -15.08
CA TYR A 69 6.96 7.67 -14.66
C TYR A 69 7.25 7.03 -13.29
N ALA A 70 6.24 6.38 -12.72
CA ALA A 70 6.32 5.60 -11.48
C ALA A 70 6.60 4.13 -11.79
N THR A 71 7.55 3.50 -11.09
CA THR A 71 7.72 2.05 -11.03
C THR A 71 7.17 1.55 -9.71
N VAL A 72 6.07 0.81 -9.75
CA VAL A 72 5.38 0.25 -8.58
C VAL A 72 5.78 -1.21 -8.42
N THR A 73 6.37 -1.55 -7.28
CA THR A 73 6.64 -2.93 -6.86
C THR A 73 5.78 -3.27 -5.66
N VAL A 74 5.03 -4.37 -5.72
CA VAL A 74 4.29 -4.92 -4.58
C VAL A 74 4.67 -6.38 -4.40
N GLN A 75 5.01 -6.79 -3.18
CA GLN A 75 5.44 -8.15 -2.88
C GLN A 75 4.89 -8.63 -1.55
N THR A 76 4.35 -9.85 -1.52
CA THR A 76 3.91 -10.49 -0.27
C THR A 76 5.09 -10.76 0.65
N VAL A 77 4.92 -10.54 1.94
CA VAL A 77 6.00 -10.75 2.94
C VAL A 77 6.06 -12.17 3.49
N GLU A 78 4.95 -12.90 3.43
CA GLU A 78 4.83 -14.27 3.89
C GLU A 78 3.83 -15.02 3.01
N ASP A 79 4.07 -16.32 2.84
CA ASP A 79 3.21 -17.24 2.11
C ASP A 79 1.90 -17.51 2.88
N GLY A 80 0.85 -17.84 2.13
CA GLY A 80 -0.44 -18.28 2.69
C GLY A 80 -1.27 -17.22 3.44
N ILE A 81 -0.86 -15.94 3.48
CA ILE A 81 -1.71 -14.90 4.06
C ILE A 81 -2.83 -14.49 3.11
N LEU A 82 -2.48 -14.22 1.85
CA LEU A 82 -3.43 -13.91 0.80
C LEU A 82 -3.91 -15.20 0.13
N SER A 83 -5.18 -15.24 -0.26
CA SER A 83 -5.73 -16.33 -1.04
C SER A 83 -5.07 -16.40 -2.43
N PRO A 84 -4.92 -17.60 -3.03
CA PRO A 84 -4.46 -17.70 -4.41
C PRO A 84 -5.44 -17.02 -5.38
N GLY A 85 -4.93 -16.28 -6.35
CA GLY A 85 -5.73 -15.57 -7.34
C GLY A 85 -5.22 -14.18 -7.66
N PHE A 86 -6.00 -13.43 -8.42
CA PHE A 86 -5.73 -12.01 -8.65
C PHE A 86 -6.36 -11.18 -7.54
N HIS A 87 -5.62 -10.17 -7.10
CA HIS A 87 -6.04 -9.15 -6.15
C HIS A 87 -5.85 -7.79 -6.79
N SER A 88 -6.92 -7.02 -7.00
CA SER A 88 -6.80 -5.69 -7.57
C SER A 88 -6.13 -4.72 -6.59
N MET A 89 -5.43 -3.75 -7.17
CA MET A 89 -4.65 -2.77 -6.42
C MET A 89 -4.90 -1.38 -6.97
N HIS A 90 -5.14 -0.44 -6.06
CA HIS A 90 -5.36 0.95 -6.43
C HIS A 90 -4.63 1.86 -5.45
N ILE A 91 -4.16 2.99 -5.95
CA ILE A 91 -3.78 4.13 -5.14
C ILE A 91 -5.06 4.89 -4.80
N HIS A 92 -5.31 5.11 -3.51
CA HIS A 92 -6.45 5.85 -2.99
C HIS A 92 -6.06 7.28 -2.60
N ALA A 93 -7.04 8.17 -2.66
CA ALA A 93 -6.85 9.62 -2.57
C ALA A 93 -6.56 10.14 -1.15
N VAL A 94 -6.69 9.30 -0.11
CA VAL A 94 -6.44 9.69 1.28
C VAL A 94 -5.40 8.79 1.92
N GLY A 95 -4.45 9.42 2.60
CA GLY A 95 -3.34 8.79 3.31
C GLY A 95 -3.72 8.20 4.67
N THR A 96 -4.76 7.37 4.70
CA THR A 96 -5.30 6.75 5.92
C THR A 96 -5.68 5.29 5.64
N CYS A 97 -5.50 4.44 6.67
CA CYS A 97 -5.82 3.02 6.62
C CYS A 97 -6.52 2.59 7.92
N ASP A 98 -7.67 3.21 8.24
CA ASP A 98 -8.45 2.82 9.41
C ASP A 98 -9.13 1.46 9.17
N ALA A 99 -8.67 0.45 9.90
CA ALA A 99 -9.21 -0.91 9.84
C ALA A 99 -10.66 -1.01 10.34
N ASN A 100 -11.08 -0.14 11.27
CA ASN A 100 -12.43 -0.19 11.85
C ASN A 100 -13.52 0.16 10.82
N SER A 101 -13.16 0.96 9.82
CA SER A 101 -14.02 1.29 8.68
C SER A 101 -13.86 0.34 7.49
N GLY A 102 -13.14 -0.78 7.64
CA GLY A 102 -12.79 -1.64 6.51
C GLY A 102 -11.99 -0.88 5.45
N PHE A 103 -11.12 0.04 5.90
CA PHE A 103 -10.32 0.94 5.06
C PHE A 103 -11.13 1.93 4.22
N ALA A 104 -12.42 2.17 4.47
CA ALA A 104 -13.20 3.20 3.78
C ALA A 104 -12.58 4.61 3.97
N SER A 105 -11.87 4.83 5.08
CA SER A 105 -11.12 6.07 5.35
C SER A 105 -10.11 6.47 4.26
N ALA A 106 -9.56 5.50 3.50
CA ALA A 106 -8.66 5.77 2.37
C ALA A 106 -9.33 6.58 1.24
N GLY A 107 -10.67 6.66 1.24
CA GLY A 107 -11.45 7.38 0.23
C GLY A 107 -11.55 6.61 -1.08
N GLU A 108 -11.81 7.35 -2.16
CA GLU A 108 -11.92 6.82 -3.53
C GLU A 108 -10.54 6.60 -4.18
N HIS A 109 -10.51 6.00 -5.37
CA HIS A 109 -9.30 5.89 -6.16
C HIS A 109 -8.73 7.28 -6.47
N LEU A 110 -7.41 7.39 -6.51
CA LEU A 110 -6.73 8.62 -6.84
C LEU A 110 -7.08 9.05 -8.28
N GLN A 111 -7.53 10.29 -8.40
CA GLN A 111 -7.70 10.98 -9.67
C GLN A 111 -6.69 12.14 -9.71
N ALA A 112 -5.75 12.09 -10.65
CA ALA A 112 -4.80 13.18 -10.83
C ALA A 112 -5.55 14.48 -11.23
N PRO A 113 -5.03 15.67 -10.88
CA PRO A 113 -5.67 16.93 -11.24
C PRO A 113 -6.06 17.00 -12.72
N GLY A 114 -7.34 17.24 -12.99
CA GLY A 114 -7.89 17.29 -14.35
C GLY A 114 -8.37 15.95 -14.92
N HIS A 115 -8.18 14.84 -14.19
CA HIS A 115 -8.71 13.53 -14.56
C HIS A 115 -9.96 13.19 -13.75
N THR A 116 -10.99 12.63 -14.40
CA THR A 116 -12.25 12.19 -13.76
C THR A 116 -12.80 10.90 -14.38
N GLY A 117 -12.05 10.31 -15.31
CA GLY A 117 -12.48 9.15 -16.09
C GLY A 117 -12.07 7.81 -15.47
N GLN A 118 -12.27 6.77 -16.27
CA GLN A 118 -11.87 5.39 -15.99
C GLN A 118 -10.94 4.90 -17.10
N PRO A 119 -9.88 4.14 -16.79
CA PRO A 119 -9.41 3.81 -15.44
C PRO A 119 -9.00 5.06 -14.65
N ALA A 120 -9.14 5.05 -13.32
CA ALA A 120 -8.67 6.13 -12.49
C ALA A 120 -7.14 6.25 -12.57
N SER A 121 -6.61 7.42 -12.28
CA SER A 121 -5.16 7.66 -12.30
C SER A 121 -4.39 6.69 -11.40
N GLY A 122 -4.97 6.33 -10.25
CA GLY A 122 -4.42 5.41 -9.27
C GLY A 122 -4.60 3.93 -9.58
N ASP A 123 -5.24 3.55 -10.69
CA ASP A 123 -5.46 2.13 -10.98
C ASP A 123 -4.16 1.43 -11.38
N LEU A 124 -3.92 0.24 -10.83
CA LEU A 124 -2.74 -0.57 -11.08
C LEU A 124 -3.12 -1.97 -11.60
N PRO A 125 -2.21 -2.67 -12.31
CA PRO A 125 -2.40 -4.09 -12.57
C PRO A 125 -2.56 -4.89 -11.26
N PRO A 126 -3.33 -5.98 -11.24
CA PRO A 126 -3.59 -6.77 -10.06
C PRO A 126 -2.37 -7.58 -9.68
N LEU A 127 -2.24 -7.84 -8.39
CA LEU A 127 -1.27 -8.77 -7.86
C LEU A 127 -1.76 -10.20 -8.11
N LEU A 128 -0.99 -10.99 -8.84
CA LEU A 128 -1.22 -12.43 -8.94
C LEU A 128 -0.54 -13.13 -7.75
N VAL A 129 -1.35 -13.69 -6.86
CA VAL A 129 -0.93 -14.54 -5.76
C VAL A 129 -0.99 -16.00 -6.21
N ARG A 130 0.14 -16.70 -6.13
CA ARG A 130 0.29 -18.11 -6.55
C ARG A 130 -0.38 -19.06 -5.55
N SER A 131 -0.44 -20.34 -5.88
CA SER A 131 -1.01 -21.38 -5.02
C SER A 131 -0.36 -21.50 -3.64
N ASN A 132 0.91 -21.10 -3.48
CA ASN A 132 1.59 -21.06 -2.17
C ASN A 132 1.31 -19.77 -1.38
N GLY A 133 0.53 -18.83 -1.92
CA GLY A 133 0.26 -17.52 -1.31
C GLY A 133 1.35 -16.47 -1.52
N ALA A 134 2.39 -16.77 -2.30
CA ALA A 134 3.37 -15.76 -2.73
C ALA A 134 2.85 -14.94 -3.91
N GLY A 135 3.01 -13.63 -3.87
CA GLY A 135 2.72 -12.71 -4.96
C GLY A 135 3.83 -11.68 -5.15
N LYS A 136 4.11 -11.31 -6.40
CA LYS A 136 4.97 -10.18 -6.74
C LYS A 136 4.48 -9.51 -8.02
N LEU A 137 4.30 -8.19 -7.96
CA LEU A 137 4.07 -7.33 -9.11
C LEU A 137 5.23 -6.35 -9.25
N VAL A 138 5.62 -6.08 -10.50
CA VAL A 138 6.35 -4.86 -10.89
C VAL A 138 5.62 -4.29 -12.09
N ALA A 139 5.18 -3.05 -11.99
CA ALA A 139 4.45 -2.35 -13.04
C ALA A 139 4.93 -0.90 -13.14
N THR A 140 4.70 -0.27 -14.29
CA THR A 140 4.94 1.16 -14.49
C THR A 140 3.61 1.89 -14.64
N SER A 141 3.54 3.14 -14.17
CA SER A 141 2.39 4.02 -14.38
C SER A 141 2.86 5.45 -14.65
N ASP A 142 2.22 6.11 -15.60
CA ASP A 142 2.32 7.55 -15.86
C ASP A 142 1.06 8.32 -15.40
N GLY A 143 0.14 7.64 -14.71
CA GLY A 143 -1.13 8.21 -14.24
C GLY A 143 -0.98 9.19 -13.08
N PHE A 144 0.12 9.14 -12.32
CA PHE A 144 0.38 10.01 -11.18
C PHE A 144 1.87 10.35 -11.01
N THR A 145 2.12 11.42 -10.26
CA THR A 145 3.46 11.89 -9.86
C THR A 145 3.61 11.85 -8.34
N GLU A 146 4.84 11.88 -7.83
CA GLU A 146 5.04 11.86 -6.37
C GLU A 146 4.37 13.06 -5.68
N GLU A 147 4.40 14.24 -6.29
CA GLU A 147 3.75 15.45 -5.77
C GLU A 147 2.26 15.23 -5.53
N GLN A 148 1.61 14.51 -6.46
CA GLN A 148 0.19 14.18 -6.37
C GLN A 148 -0.09 13.12 -5.30
N LEU A 149 0.90 12.29 -4.94
CA LEU A 149 0.79 11.34 -3.83
C LEU A 149 1.04 11.98 -2.46
N LYS A 150 1.76 13.11 -2.42
CA LYS A 150 2.15 13.85 -1.20
C LYS A 150 1.34 15.13 -0.99
N THR A 151 0.10 15.18 -1.50
CA THR A 151 -0.83 16.27 -1.18
C THR A 151 -1.10 16.33 0.32
N PRO A 152 -1.71 17.41 0.85
CA PRO A 152 -2.12 17.45 2.26
C PRO A 152 -3.06 16.31 2.67
N GLN A 153 -3.83 15.74 1.73
CA GLN A 153 -4.68 14.56 1.96
C GLN A 153 -3.87 13.26 2.01
N GLY A 154 -2.62 13.28 1.53
CA GLY A 154 -1.78 12.11 1.41
C GLY A 154 -2.28 11.15 0.32
N SER A 155 -1.85 9.90 0.44
CA SER A 155 -2.33 8.80 -0.40
C SER A 155 -2.03 7.45 0.27
N SER A 156 -2.79 6.44 -0.10
CA SER A 156 -2.61 5.07 0.35
C SER A 156 -2.68 4.11 -0.83
N ILE A 157 -2.13 2.91 -0.67
CA ILE A 157 -2.33 1.80 -1.60
C ILE A 157 -3.24 0.78 -0.92
N VAL A 158 -4.25 0.32 -1.66
CA VAL A 158 -5.25 -0.63 -1.18
C VAL A 158 -5.21 -1.87 -2.06
N LEU A 159 -5.19 -3.02 -1.40
CA LEU A 159 -5.37 -4.33 -2.01
C LEU A 159 -6.80 -4.79 -1.78
N HIS A 160 -7.47 -5.21 -2.85
CA HIS A 160 -8.82 -5.73 -2.78
C HIS A 160 -8.86 -7.26 -2.97
N GLU A 161 -10.00 -7.85 -2.64
CA GLU A 161 -10.30 -9.23 -2.99
C GLU A 161 -10.62 -9.36 -4.50
N GLY A 162 -10.10 -10.39 -5.16
CA GLY A 162 -10.48 -10.69 -6.54
C GLY A 162 -9.91 -9.77 -7.64
N ALA A 163 -10.28 -10.07 -8.88
CA ALA A 163 -9.59 -9.65 -10.11
C ALA A 163 -10.20 -8.42 -10.81
N SER A 164 -10.75 -7.45 -10.08
CA SER A 164 -11.41 -6.30 -10.75
C SER A 164 -10.39 -5.32 -11.32
N MET A 165 -10.40 -5.12 -12.63
CA MET A 165 -9.64 -4.08 -13.35
C MET A 165 -10.51 -2.84 -13.66
N GLY A 166 -11.68 -2.71 -13.01
CA GLY A 166 -12.69 -1.69 -13.32
C GLY A 166 -13.36 -1.10 -12.07
N THR A 167 -14.38 -0.26 -12.33
CA THR A 167 -15.15 0.62 -11.41
C THR A 167 -15.86 -0.04 -10.23
N GLU A 168 -15.60 -1.31 -9.95
CA GLU A 168 -16.30 -2.02 -8.89
C GLU A 168 -15.74 -1.57 -7.53
N ALA A 169 -16.23 -0.42 -7.07
CA ALA A 169 -16.07 0.12 -5.72
C ALA A 169 -16.53 -0.85 -4.62
N ASP A 170 -17.16 -1.95 -5.01
CA ASP A 170 -17.75 -2.98 -4.15
C ASP A 170 -16.83 -4.18 -3.88
N SER A 171 -15.60 -4.22 -4.44
CA SER A 171 -14.68 -5.28 -4.01
C SER A 171 -14.13 -5.00 -2.59
N PRO A 172 -14.21 -5.95 -1.65
CA PRO A 172 -13.71 -5.80 -0.29
C PRO A 172 -12.25 -5.34 -0.26
N ARG A 173 -11.97 -4.29 0.52
CA ARG A 173 -10.60 -3.83 0.80
C ARG A 173 -10.00 -4.77 1.85
N ILE A 174 -9.01 -5.56 1.46
CA ILE A 174 -8.44 -6.61 2.32
C ILE A 174 -7.14 -6.19 3.00
N ALA A 175 -6.39 -5.25 2.41
CA ALA A 175 -5.21 -4.67 3.04
C ALA A 175 -4.97 -3.23 2.58
N CYS A 176 -4.35 -2.42 3.43
CA CYS A 176 -4.08 -1.01 3.15
C CYS A 176 -2.70 -0.61 3.69
N GLY A 177 -1.98 0.21 2.93
CA GLY A 177 -0.72 0.82 3.33
C GLY A 177 -0.68 2.31 3.01
N VAL A 178 -0.26 3.14 3.97
CA VAL A 178 -0.13 4.60 3.77
C VAL A 178 1.16 4.89 3.02
N LEU A 179 1.07 5.58 1.87
CA LEU A 179 2.21 6.04 1.08
C LEU A 179 2.68 7.42 1.51
N SER A 180 1.73 8.30 1.79
CA SER A 180 1.94 9.60 2.43
C SER A 180 0.78 9.83 3.39
N PRO A 181 1.01 10.14 4.67
CA PRO A 181 -0.07 10.36 5.61
C PRO A 181 -0.90 11.59 5.22
N ALA A 182 -2.21 11.53 5.49
CA ALA A 182 -3.03 12.72 5.49
C ALA A 182 -2.49 13.66 6.58
N SER A 183 -2.05 14.85 6.18
CA SER A 183 -1.62 15.87 7.13
C SER A 183 -2.86 16.30 7.92
N ALA A 184 -2.76 16.27 9.25
CA ALA A 184 -3.72 16.94 10.12
C ALA A 184 -3.53 18.45 9.98
N THR A 185 -3.86 19.01 8.80
CA THR A 185 -4.21 20.42 8.73
C THR A 185 -5.52 20.49 9.49
N SER A 186 -5.41 20.84 10.77
CA SER A 186 -6.50 21.39 11.54
C SER A 186 -7.09 22.54 10.75
N THR A 187 -8.07 22.23 9.90
CA THR A 187 -9.12 23.17 9.55
C THR A 187 -9.95 23.31 10.81
N SER A 188 -9.36 23.95 11.82
CA SER A 188 -10.08 24.73 12.80
C SER A 188 -10.66 25.91 12.02
N THR A 189 -11.74 25.65 11.28
CA THR A 189 -12.67 26.71 10.92
C THR A 189 -13.23 27.22 12.23
N SER A 190 -12.63 28.31 12.72
CA SER A 190 -13.25 29.18 13.70
C SER A 190 -14.62 29.59 13.16
N THR A 191 -15.69 28.99 13.68
CA THR A 191 -16.97 29.65 14.00
C THR A 191 -17.81 28.68 14.84
N SER A 192 -17.63 28.77 16.14
CA SER A 192 -18.76 28.83 17.07
C SER A 192 -18.26 29.63 18.27
N THR A 193 -18.61 30.90 18.27
CA THR A 193 -18.63 31.73 19.46
C THR A 193 -19.62 31.09 20.43
N SER A 194 -19.15 30.21 21.30
CA SER A 194 -19.87 29.86 22.52
C SER A 194 -19.50 30.90 23.56
N THR A 195 -20.33 31.93 23.65
CA THR A 195 -20.40 32.81 24.82
C THR A 195 -20.85 31.95 26.01
N SER A 196 -19.90 31.41 26.75
CA SER A 196 -20.17 30.81 28.06
C SER A 196 -20.33 31.94 29.08
N THR A 197 -21.56 32.41 29.25
CA THR A 197 -21.93 33.25 30.40
C THR A 197 -21.95 32.36 31.65
N SER A 198 -20.85 32.34 32.40
CA SER A 198 -20.82 31.73 33.73
C SER A 198 -21.49 32.69 34.73
N THR A 199 -22.74 32.40 35.08
CA THR A 199 -23.39 33.00 36.26
C THR A 199 -22.73 32.46 37.52
N VAL A 200 -22.03 33.34 38.23
CA VAL A 200 -21.43 33.05 39.54
C VAL A 200 -22.56 33.14 40.59
N THR A 201 -23.03 31.99 41.09
CA THR A 201 -23.85 31.94 42.30
C THR A 201 -22.93 31.79 43.51
N THR A 202 -22.73 32.89 44.24
CA THR A 202 -22.04 32.90 45.54
C THR A 202 -22.97 32.35 46.62
N THR A 203 -22.76 31.10 47.03
CA THR A 203 -23.28 30.59 48.31
C THR A 203 -22.20 30.77 49.37
N ALA A 204 -22.44 31.71 50.29
CA ALA A 204 -21.60 31.91 51.47
C ALA A 204 -21.84 30.77 52.47
N VAL A 205 -20.77 30.09 52.90
CA VAL A 205 -20.78 29.23 54.09
C VAL A 205 -19.61 29.60 54.99
N ALA A 206 -19.93 29.67 56.28
CA ALA A 206 -19.15 30.10 57.42
C ALA A 206 -17.86 29.26 57.67
N PRO A 207 -16.87 29.82 58.40
CA PRO A 207 -15.56 29.21 58.58
C PRO A 207 -15.57 27.97 59.48
N VAL A 208 -14.82 26.95 59.04
CA VAL A 208 -14.57 25.68 59.74
C VAL A 208 -13.42 25.84 60.76
N PRO A 209 -13.60 25.47 62.04
CA PRO A 209 -12.50 25.30 63.00
C PRO A 209 -11.80 23.93 62.88
N PRO A 210 -10.53 23.78 63.30
CA PRO A 210 -9.76 22.57 63.02
C PRO A 210 -9.71 21.54 64.17
N ALA A 211 -9.36 20.33 63.74
CA ALA A 211 -8.75 19.19 64.46
C ALA A 211 -9.66 18.17 65.17
N THR A 212 -9.43 16.88 64.88
CA THR A 212 -8.92 15.83 65.80
C THR A 212 -8.87 14.48 65.04
N PRO A 213 -7.84 13.62 65.22
CA PRO A 213 -7.75 12.32 64.55
C PRO A 213 -8.47 11.23 65.35
N THR A 214 -9.12 10.29 64.65
CA THR A 214 -9.72 9.10 65.28
C THR A 214 -9.35 7.87 64.45
N GLU A 215 -8.62 6.94 65.07
CA GLU A 215 -8.42 5.56 64.62
C GLU A 215 -9.76 4.81 64.53
N THR A 216 -9.88 3.75 63.71
CA THR A 216 -10.55 2.47 64.07
C THR A 216 -10.59 1.49 62.88
N THR A 217 -9.91 0.35 63.12
CA THR A 217 -10.07 -1.05 62.70
C THR A 217 -10.71 -1.49 61.37
N THR A 218 -9.91 -2.28 60.64
CA THR A 218 -10.10 -3.69 60.25
C THR A 218 -11.48 -4.16 59.77
N THR A 219 -11.55 -4.76 58.57
CA THR A 219 -12.31 -6.00 58.33
C THR A 219 -11.69 -6.78 57.15
N THR A 220 -11.28 -8.00 57.47
CA THR A 220 -10.82 -9.08 56.58
C THR A 220 -11.98 -9.64 55.78
N SER A 221 -11.78 -9.96 54.50
CA SER A 221 -12.61 -10.95 53.79
C SER A 221 -11.79 -11.64 52.71
N SER A 222 -11.48 -12.89 53.00
CA SER A 222 -10.91 -13.92 52.13
C SER A 222 -12.03 -14.64 51.40
N THR A 223 -11.89 -14.83 50.08
CA THR A 223 -12.63 -15.86 49.34
C THR A 223 -11.72 -16.54 48.33
N SER A 224 -11.65 -17.86 48.46
CA SER A 224 -10.80 -18.81 47.77
C SER A 224 -11.06 -18.92 46.27
N ALA A 225 -9.97 -19.19 45.55
CA ALA A 225 -9.97 -19.76 44.22
C ALA A 225 -10.48 -21.21 44.23
N THR A 226 -11.20 -21.60 43.18
CA THR A 226 -11.39 -23.01 42.82
C THR A 226 -11.27 -23.14 41.31
N THR A 227 -10.30 -23.95 40.93
CA THR A 227 -9.99 -24.46 39.60
C THR A 227 -11.02 -25.48 39.14
N THR A 228 -11.44 -25.39 37.87
CA THR A 228 -11.97 -26.55 37.14
C THR A 228 -11.47 -26.48 35.69
N ALA A 229 -10.63 -27.45 35.34
CA ALA A 229 -10.17 -27.69 33.99
C ALA A 229 -11.24 -28.50 33.23
N SER A 230 -11.61 -28.03 32.04
CA SER A 230 -12.42 -28.79 31.09
C SER A 230 -11.50 -29.34 30.00
N THR A 231 -11.44 -30.66 29.92
CA THR A 231 -10.81 -31.43 28.84
C THR A 231 -11.90 -31.78 27.85
N GLU A 232 -11.88 -31.18 26.66
CA GLU A 232 -12.74 -31.63 25.56
C GLU A 232 -11.94 -32.48 24.58
N THR A 233 -12.42 -33.72 24.41
CA THR A 233 -11.93 -34.71 23.47
C THR A 233 -12.75 -34.56 22.19
N SER A 234 -12.13 -34.14 21.09
CA SER A 234 -12.76 -34.16 19.76
C SER A 234 -12.33 -35.41 19.01
N THR A 235 -13.31 -36.27 18.74
CA THR A 235 -13.22 -37.43 17.85
C THR A 235 -13.22 -36.98 16.39
N VAL A 236 -12.20 -37.40 15.63
CA VAL A 236 -12.07 -37.15 14.19
C VAL A 236 -12.74 -38.29 13.42
N THR A 237 -13.83 -38.00 12.71
CA THR A 237 -14.44 -38.91 11.74
C THR A 237 -13.82 -38.66 10.37
N VAL A 238 -13.07 -39.63 9.85
CA VAL A 238 -12.51 -39.61 8.49
C VAL A 238 -13.59 -40.06 7.51
N THR A 239 -14.15 -39.12 6.76
CA THR A 239 -15.06 -39.40 5.64
C THR A 239 -14.25 -39.35 4.34
N GLY A 240 -14.16 -40.48 3.65
CA GLY A 240 -13.42 -40.64 2.39
C GLY A 240 -13.96 -39.76 1.26
N SER A 241 -13.04 -39.30 0.41
CA SER A 241 -13.32 -38.49 -0.78
C SER A 241 -13.77 -39.39 -1.96
N PRO A 242 -14.83 -39.05 -2.71
CA PRO A 242 -15.20 -39.79 -3.91
C PRO A 242 -14.21 -39.51 -5.04
N THR A 243 -13.65 -40.58 -5.62
CA THR A 243 -12.82 -40.52 -6.83
C THR A 243 -13.70 -40.17 -8.03
N THR A 244 -13.50 -38.99 -8.61
CA THR A 244 -14.10 -38.60 -9.89
C THR A 244 -13.25 -39.14 -11.04
N THR A 245 -13.83 -40.07 -11.80
CA THR A 245 -13.21 -40.57 -13.05
C THR A 245 -13.47 -39.55 -14.15
N VAL A 246 -12.41 -38.97 -14.71
CA VAL A 246 -12.49 -38.06 -15.86
C VAL A 246 -12.64 -38.88 -17.13
N THR A 247 -13.84 -38.87 -17.72
CA THR A 247 -14.10 -39.41 -19.05
C THR A 247 -13.77 -38.35 -20.09
N THR A 248 -12.71 -38.55 -20.88
CA THR A 248 -12.38 -37.71 -22.03
C THR A 248 -13.37 -37.92 -23.18
N PRO A 249 -13.89 -36.84 -23.81
CA PRO A 249 -14.74 -36.96 -24.99
C PRO A 249 -13.93 -37.43 -26.22
N PRO A 250 -14.55 -38.16 -27.17
CA PRO A 250 -13.89 -38.58 -28.39
C PRO A 250 -13.55 -37.38 -29.30
N PRO A 251 -12.47 -37.48 -30.10
CA PRO A 251 -12.09 -36.41 -31.03
C PRO A 251 -13.17 -36.20 -32.11
N PRO A 252 -13.33 -34.97 -32.63
CA PRO A 252 -14.26 -34.70 -33.71
C PRO A 252 -13.86 -35.46 -34.98
N PRO A 253 -14.84 -35.96 -35.77
CA PRO A 253 -14.56 -36.57 -37.05
C PRO A 253 -13.98 -35.50 -37.99
N GLY A 254 -12.87 -35.85 -38.65
CA GLY A 254 -12.11 -34.95 -39.50
C GLY A 254 -12.93 -34.31 -40.62
N GLY A 255 -12.61 -33.04 -40.87
CA GLY A 255 -13.09 -32.19 -41.96
C GLY A 255 -12.45 -30.82 -41.86
#